data_AF-A0A938MEQ9-F1
#
_entry.id   AF-A0A938MEQ9-F1
#
_cell.length_a   1.000
_cell.length_b   1.000
_cell.length_c   1.000
_cell.angle_alpha   90.00
_cell.angle_beta   90.00
_cell.angle_gamma   90.00
#
_symmetry.space_group_name_H-M   'P 1'
#
loop_
_entity.id
_entity.type
_entity.pdbx_description
1 polymer ?
#
loop_
_entity_poly.entity_id
_entity_poly.type
_entity_poly.pdbx_seq_one_letter_code
_entity_poly.pdbx_strand_id
1 'polypeptide(L)'
;MTQEVQGLPAPHESLQQVADKLVAAAQAVTASAQTEEDLRIGIEKVLDPLLESIGIETKARYERLGADAKTVYQGRPDAVHGQVIIEYEPPNVFSSERVVEHAHDQLVSYMTAEAEGHKADAVGFASRLVGIGFDGGRIFFVQFSRTAEALDRQAFIRHGPYPFDPESARTFLTYLRALARLPLTAEHLAARFEPKGKIAPLAVSAFADALEHWGSPRVRVFFNEWKRLFGIVYGEQFGAQKSEQAQTLAGLYGVAQGTDFQELLFCVHTYFALLMKLIAAELITLKDSSFATSFCHQLTHASQDGLRAQLTEVEDGGVYAKRGVSNFLEGDFFR
;
A
#
# COMPACT_ATOMS: atom_id res chain seq x y z
N MET A 1 -17.18 -39.57 9.29
CA MET A 1 -16.66 -38.49 8.41
C MET A 1 -16.61 -37.22 9.22
N THR A 2 -15.49 -37.00 9.89
CA THR A 2 -15.16 -35.78 10.64
C THR A 2 -14.68 -34.75 9.64
N GLN A 3 -15.41 -33.64 9.52
CA GLN A 3 -14.99 -32.47 8.75
C GLN A 3 -13.82 -31.80 9.46
N GLU A 4 -12.71 -31.63 8.74
CA GLU A 4 -11.61 -30.77 9.16
C GLU A 4 -12.10 -29.33 9.24
N VAL A 5 -12.09 -28.79 10.45
CA VAL A 5 -12.25 -27.37 10.71
C VAL A 5 -11.00 -26.68 10.17
N GLN A 6 -11.11 -26.05 9.00
CA GLN A 6 -10.10 -25.11 8.53
C GLN A 6 -9.96 -24.01 9.59
N GLY A 7 -8.77 -23.94 10.19
CA GLY A 7 -8.46 -23.02 11.28
C GLY A 7 -8.73 -21.58 10.87
N LEU A 8 -9.40 -20.83 11.76
CA LEU A 8 -9.45 -19.38 11.66
C LEU A 8 -8.01 -18.83 11.52
N PRO A 9 -7.77 -17.84 10.65
CA PRO A 9 -6.49 -17.14 10.67
C PRO A 9 -6.25 -16.59 12.07
N ALA A 10 -5.03 -16.77 12.59
CA ALA A 10 -4.64 -16.26 13.90
C ALA A 10 -4.93 -14.75 13.97
N PRO A 11 -5.40 -14.22 15.11
CA PRO A 11 -5.65 -12.79 15.24
C PRO A 11 -4.37 -12.02 14.91
N HIS A 12 -4.46 -11.08 13.96
CA HIS A 12 -3.35 -10.18 13.64
C HIS A 12 -2.91 -9.46 14.91
N GLU A 13 -1.61 -9.53 15.21
CA GLU A 13 -1.06 -8.89 16.39
C GLU A 13 -1.15 -7.36 16.24
N SER A 14 -1.38 -6.66 17.36
CA SER A 14 -1.32 -5.20 17.33
C SER A 14 0.12 -4.74 17.10
N LEU A 15 0.29 -3.58 16.44
CA LEU A 15 1.61 -2.98 16.21
C LEU A 15 2.41 -2.79 17.50
N GLN A 16 1.73 -2.53 18.63
CA GLN A 16 2.36 -2.42 19.94
C GLN A 16 2.97 -3.76 20.39
N GLN A 17 2.21 -4.86 20.29
CA GLN A 17 2.70 -6.19 20.66
C GLN A 17 3.90 -6.61 19.81
N VAL A 18 3.87 -6.30 18.52
CA VAL A 18 4.96 -6.61 17.60
C VAL A 18 6.19 -5.76 17.87
N ALA A 19 6.02 -4.49 18.23
CA ALA A 19 7.13 -3.63 18.64
C ALA A 19 7.78 -4.12 19.95
N ASP A 20 6.98 -4.51 20.94
CA ASP A 20 7.49 -5.07 22.20
C ASP A 20 8.32 -6.35 21.94
N LYS A 21 7.84 -7.22 21.05
CA LYS A 21 8.57 -8.42 20.60
C LYS A 21 9.85 -8.07 19.86
N LEU A 22 9.81 -7.08 18.96
CA LEU A 22 10.98 -6.63 18.20
C LEU A 22 12.07 -6.09 19.14
N VAL A 23 11.70 -5.29 20.14
CA VAL A 23 12.64 -4.76 21.14
C VAL A 23 13.28 -5.91 21.93
N ALA A 24 12.47 -6.84 22.44
CA ALA A 24 12.98 -7.99 23.20
C ALA A 24 13.94 -8.85 22.36
N ALA A 25 13.60 -9.08 21.09
CA ALA A 25 14.46 -9.81 20.18
C ALA A 25 15.75 -9.05 19.83
N ALA A 26 15.65 -7.76 19.55
CA ALA A 26 16.82 -6.93 19.25
C ALA A 26 17.79 -6.89 20.43
N GLN A 27 17.30 -6.80 21.66
CA GLN A 27 18.12 -6.90 22.86
C GLN A 27 18.84 -8.25 22.94
N ALA A 28 18.14 -9.36 22.67
CA ALA A 28 18.73 -10.70 22.68
C ALA A 28 19.81 -10.87 21.59
N VAL A 29 19.55 -10.39 20.37
CA VAL A 29 20.51 -10.41 19.26
C VAL A 29 21.74 -9.57 19.61
N THR A 30 21.53 -8.32 20.01
CA THR A 30 22.59 -7.35 20.34
C THR A 30 23.49 -7.85 21.47
N ALA A 31 22.95 -8.58 22.45
CA ALA A 31 23.74 -9.15 23.54
C ALA A 31 24.72 -10.24 23.10
N SER A 32 24.48 -10.89 21.95
CA SER A 32 25.31 -11.99 21.43
C SER A 32 26.12 -11.63 20.19
N ALA A 33 25.68 -10.63 19.43
CA ALA A 33 26.35 -10.14 18.24
C ALA A 33 27.71 -9.51 18.59
N GLN A 34 28.72 -9.77 17.77
CA GLN A 34 30.05 -9.15 17.91
C GLN A 34 30.38 -8.25 16.72
N THR A 35 29.74 -8.50 15.57
CA THR A 35 29.94 -7.76 14.33
C THR A 35 28.64 -7.14 13.84
N GLU A 36 28.75 -6.18 12.93
CA GLU A 36 27.64 -5.61 12.17
C GLU A 36 26.82 -6.69 11.45
N GLU A 37 27.50 -7.65 10.82
CA GLU A 37 26.86 -8.74 10.08
C GLU A 37 26.06 -9.68 10.99
N ASP A 38 26.57 -9.99 12.20
CA ASP A 38 25.83 -10.78 13.19
C ASP A 38 24.53 -10.06 13.61
N LEU A 39 24.63 -8.75 13.83
CA LEU A 39 23.47 -7.92 14.20
C LEU A 39 22.47 -7.89 13.04
N ARG A 40 22.91 -7.58 11.82
CA ARG A 40 22.08 -7.54 10.62
C ARG A 40 21.32 -8.86 10.42
N ILE A 41 22.04 -9.98 10.37
CA ILE A 41 21.43 -11.31 10.19
C ILE A 41 20.44 -11.62 11.31
N GLY A 42 20.82 -11.35 12.56
CA GLY A 42 19.99 -11.65 13.73
C GLY A 42 18.69 -10.85 13.72
N ILE A 43 18.75 -9.56 13.38
CA ILE A 43 17.58 -8.68 13.33
C ILE A 43 16.68 -9.04 12.15
N GLU A 44 17.23 -9.17 10.93
CA GLU A 44 16.46 -9.49 9.72
C GLU A 44 15.71 -10.84 9.87
N LYS A 45 16.35 -11.84 10.50
CA LYS A 45 15.71 -13.14 10.79
C LYS A 45 14.49 -13.04 11.69
N VAL A 46 14.45 -12.08 12.61
CA VAL A 46 13.30 -11.86 13.49
C VAL A 46 12.30 -10.89 12.88
N LEU A 47 12.76 -9.97 12.03
CA LEU A 47 11.93 -8.96 11.41
C LEU A 47 10.90 -9.57 10.45
N ASP A 48 11.30 -10.50 9.58
CA ASP A 48 10.41 -11.14 8.61
C ASP A 48 9.13 -11.75 9.24
N PRO A 49 9.20 -12.67 10.24
CA PRO A 49 8.00 -13.24 10.85
C PRO A 49 7.16 -12.21 11.60
N LEU A 50 7.78 -11.16 12.17
CA LEU A 50 7.06 -10.07 12.83
C LEU A 50 6.28 -9.22 11.83
N LEU A 51 6.86 -8.92 10.67
CA LEU A 51 6.20 -8.20 9.58
C LEU A 51 5.03 -9.00 9.00
N GLU A 52 5.21 -10.31 8.80
CA GLU A 52 4.12 -11.20 8.37
C GLU A 52 2.94 -11.19 9.35
N SER A 53 3.22 -11.18 10.66
CA SER A 53 2.17 -11.18 11.70
C SER A 53 1.27 -9.93 11.66
N ILE A 54 1.78 -8.81 11.14
CA ILE A 54 1.03 -7.55 10.94
C ILE A 54 0.61 -7.33 9.48
N GLY A 55 0.63 -8.39 8.67
CA GLY A 55 0.11 -8.39 7.29
C GLY A 55 1.00 -7.67 6.28
N ILE A 56 2.31 -7.58 6.55
CA ILE A 56 3.28 -7.00 5.62
C ILE A 56 4.01 -8.14 4.92
N GLU A 57 3.72 -8.35 3.64
CA GLU A 57 4.52 -9.23 2.79
C GLU A 57 5.80 -8.51 2.34
N THR A 58 6.87 -8.58 3.13
CA THR A 58 8.20 -8.14 2.68
C THR A 58 8.87 -9.24 1.88
N LYS A 59 9.01 -9.05 0.57
CA LYS A 59 10.11 -9.68 -0.16
C LYS A 59 11.33 -8.78 -0.01
N ALA A 60 12.01 -8.89 1.13
CA ALA A 60 13.28 -8.21 1.36
C ALA A 60 14.19 -8.42 0.14
N ARG A 61 14.55 -7.33 -0.55
CA ARG A 61 15.50 -7.39 -1.66
C ARG A 61 16.86 -7.12 -1.08
N TYR A 62 17.41 -8.14 -0.42
CA TYR A 62 18.81 -8.12 0.01
C TYR A 62 19.68 -7.73 -1.20
N GLU A 63 20.54 -6.73 -1.02
CA GLU A 63 21.61 -6.33 -1.95
C GLU A 63 21.20 -5.74 -3.33
N ARG A 64 19.99 -5.20 -3.50
CA ARG A 64 19.58 -4.61 -4.79
C ARG A 64 18.92 -3.23 -4.68
N LEU A 65 19.77 -2.20 -4.74
CA LEU A 65 19.41 -0.91 -5.37
C LEU A 65 18.90 -1.15 -6.81
N GLY A 66 18.13 -0.20 -7.35
CA GLY A 66 17.76 -0.21 -8.76
C GLY A 66 18.98 -0.37 -9.68
N ALA A 67 18.80 -1.02 -10.84
CA ALA A 67 19.91 -1.26 -11.79
C ALA A 67 20.62 0.04 -12.20
N ASP A 68 19.87 1.15 -12.28
CA ASP A 68 20.38 2.47 -12.60
C ASP A 68 21.14 3.12 -11.42
N ALA A 69 20.69 2.94 -10.19
CA ALA A 69 21.39 3.45 -8.99
C ALA A 69 22.77 2.80 -8.79
N LYS A 70 22.96 1.52 -9.18
CA LYS A 70 24.28 0.86 -9.17
C LYS A 70 25.29 1.48 -10.14
N THR A 71 24.83 2.20 -11.16
CA THR A 71 25.73 2.93 -12.08
C THR A 71 26.20 4.25 -11.49
N VAL A 72 25.47 4.80 -10.51
CA VAL A 72 25.73 6.10 -9.88
C VAL A 72 26.54 5.94 -8.59
N TYR A 73 26.34 4.86 -7.84
CA TYR A 73 27.03 4.59 -6.57
C TYR A 73 27.56 3.17 -6.47
N GLN A 74 28.83 3.01 -6.03
CA GLN A 74 29.53 1.71 -5.97
C GLN A 74 29.35 0.96 -4.64
N GLY A 75 28.83 1.61 -3.59
CA GLY A 75 28.51 0.93 -2.31
C GLY A 75 27.19 0.16 -2.36
N ARG A 76 26.93 -0.67 -1.35
CA ARG A 76 25.70 -1.48 -1.24
C ARG A 76 25.07 -1.25 0.13
N PRO A 77 23.78 -0.91 0.20
CA PRO A 77 23.09 -0.84 1.48
C PRO A 77 22.91 -2.23 2.06
N ASP A 78 22.83 -2.31 3.40
CA ASP A 78 22.76 -3.57 4.11
C ASP A 78 21.42 -4.28 3.94
N ALA A 79 20.32 -3.52 3.97
CA ALA A 79 18.99 -4.03 3.67
C ALA A 79 18.10 -2.98 3.00
N VAL A 80 17.26 -3.44 2.06
CA VAL A 80 16.26 -2.62 1.36
C VAL A 80 14.90 -3.29 1.44
N HIS A 81 13.95 -2.58 2.06
CA HIS A 81 12.56 -2.99 2.26
C HIS A 81 11.64 -1.98 1.57
N GLY A 82 11.38 -2.17 0.28
CA GLY A 82 10.59 -1.21 -0.51
C GLY A 82 11.31 0.13 -0.64
N GLN A 83 10.73 1.20 -0.10
CA GLN A 83 11.34 2.55 -0.03
C GLN A 83 12.07 2.83 1.30
N VAL A 84 12.27 1.80 2.14
CA VAL A 84 13.10 1.87 3.34
C VAL A 84 14.48 1.32 3.04
N ILE A 85 15.52 2.08 3.41
CA ILE A 85 16.93 1.67 3.34
C ILE A 85 17.43 1.58 4.79
N ILE A 86 18.00 0.45 5.18
CA ILE A 86 18.54 0.23 6.51
C ILE A 86 20.06 0.08 6.40
N GLU A 87 20.78 0.84 7.22
CA GLU A 87 22.22 0.72 7.46
C GLU A 87 22.42 0.21 8.90
N TYR A 88 23.05 -0.96 9.02
CA TYR A 88 23.40 -1.55 10.29
C TYR A 88 24.82 -1.15 10.67
N GLU A 89 25.05 -1.00 11.97
CA GLU A 89 26.38 -0.71 12.52
C GLU A 89 26.68 -1.69 13.67
N PRO A 90 27.95 -1.91 14.05
CA PRO A 90 28.28 -2.85 15.12
C PRO A 90 27.54 -2.55 16.44
N PRO A 91 27.26 -3.56 17.28
CA PRO A 91 26.46 -3.39 18.48
C PRO A 91 26.86 -2.21 19.38
N ASN A 92 25.92 -1.29 19.64
CA ASN A 92 26.02 -0.16 20.58
C ASN A 92 27.07 0.93 20.22
N VAL A 93 27.52 1.04 18.97
CA VAL A 93 28.52 2.05 18.56
C VAL A 93 27.97 3.46 18.38
N PHE A 94 26.65 3.68 18.33
CA PHE A 94 26.01 4.99 18.26
C PHE A 94 26.09 5.80 19.57
N SER A 95 26.93 5.39 20.52
CA SER A 95 27.45 6.30 21.53
C SER A 95 28.42 7.35 20.95
N SER A 96 28.99 7.10 19.76
CA SER A 96 29.93 7.99 19.07
C SER A 96 29.23 8.76 17.95
N GLU A 97 29.16 10.10 18.06
CA GLU A 97 28.53 10.94 17.02
C GLU A 97 29.23 10.78 15.66
N ARG A 98 30.54 10.54 15.63
CA ARG A 98 31.29 10.29 14.40
C ARG A 98 30.77 9.06 13.64
N VAL A 99 30.37 8.00 14.36
CA VAL A 99 29.83 6.78 13.72
C VAL A 99 28.41 7.06 13.22
N VAL A 100 27.63 7.83 13.97
CA VAL A 100 26.29 8.24 13.54
C VAL A 100 26.33 9.12 12.29
N GLU A 101 27.28 10.07 12.22
CA GLU A 101 27.52 10.90 11.04
C GLU A 101 27.94 10.06 9.82
N HIS A 102 28.81 9.06 10.03
CA HIS A 102 29.23 8.13 8.98
C HIS A 102 28.04 7.35 8.40
N ALA A 103 27.25 6.69 9.25
CA ALA A 103 26.05 5.96 8.84
C ALA A 103 25.01 6.88 8.17
N HIS A 104 24.85 8.11 8.68
CA HIS A 104 23.99 9.12 8.05
C HIS A 104 24.48 9.47 6.64
N ASP A 105 25.78 9.71 6.46
CA ASP A 105 26.34 10.06 5.16
C ASP A 105 26.25 8.93 4.14
N GLN A 106 26.36 7.68 4.58
CA GLN A 106 26.08 6.49 3.76
C GLN A 106 24.62 6.47 3.32
N LEU A 107 23.67 6.58 4.26
CA LEU A 107 22.23 6.63 3.96
C LEU A 107 21.86 7.75 3.00
N VAL A 108 22.36 8.97 3.21
CA VAL A 108 22.12 10.10 2.28
C VAL A 108 22.65 9.79 0.89
N SER A 109 23.82 9.16 0.77
CA SER A 109 24.41 8.80 -0.51
C SER A 109 23.57 7.74 -1.23
N TYR A 110 23.10 6.72 -0.51
CA TYR A 110 22.21 5.70 -1.07
C TYR A 110 20.86 6.27 -1.51
N MET A 111 20.21 7.05 -0.64
CA MET A 111 18.92 7.66 -0.96
C MET A 111 19.01 8.60 -2.15
N THR A 112 20.11 9.36 -2.26
CA THR A 112 20.40 10.24 -3.40
C THR A 112 20.55 9.43 -4.69
N ALA A 113 21.37 8.38 -4.69
CA ALA A 113 21.60 7.55 -5.86
C ALA A 113 20.32 6.83 -6.33
N GLU A 114 19.50 6.33 -5.40
CA GLU A 114 18.22 5.70 -5.74
C GLU A 114 17.26 6.73 -6.33
N ALA A 115 17.17 7.94 -5.76
CA ALA A 115 16.34 9.02 -6.28
C ALA A 115 16.77 9.48 -7.68
N GLU A 116 18.08 9.62 -7.95
CA GLU A 116 18.60 10.02 -9.26
C GLU A 116 18.34 8.95 -10.35
N GLY A 117 18.25 7.68 -9.97
CA GLY A 117 17.77 6.60 -10.84
C GLY A 117 16.36 6.87 -11.39
N HIS A 118 15.53 7.59 -10.63
CA HIS A 118 14.18 8.03 -11.01
C HIS A 118 14.18 9.39 -11.73
N LYS A 119 14.87 9.45 -12.88
CA LYS A 119 15.16 10.67 -13.68
C LYS A 119 14.00 11.68 -13.88
N ALA A 120 12.76 11.20 -13.95
CA ALA A 120 11.59 12.06 -14.19
C ALA A 120 11.10 12.81 -12.94
N ASP A 121 11.40 12.30 -11.73
CA ASP A 121 10.90 12.85 -10.47
C ASP A 121 11.84 12.47 -9.30
N ALA A 122 13.11 12.84 -9.40
CA ALA A 122 14.11 12.49 -8.38
C ALA A 122 13.75 13.10 -7.01
N VAL A 123 13.32 14.36 -6.97
CA VAL A 123 12.93 15.06 -5.73
C VAL A 123 11.66 14.46 -5.12
N GLY A 124 10.63 14.21 -5.93
CA GLY A 124 9.40 13.58 -5.46
C GLY A 124 9.63 12.14 -4.98
N PHE A 125 10.54 11.40 -5.62
CA PHE A 125 10.93 10.07 -5.16
C PHE A 125 11.73 10.12 -3.85
N ALA A 126 12.70 11.02 -3.72
CA ALA A 126 13.47 11.21 -2.48
C ALA A 126 12.58 11.51 -1.28
N SER A 127 11.51 12.29 -1.46
CA SER A 127 10.52 12.60 -0.41
C SER A 127 9.76 11.39 0.15
N ARG A 128 9.83 10.25 -0.54
CA ARG A 128 9.20 8.98 -0.14
C ARG A 128 10.19 8.00 0.48
N LEU A 129 11.48 8.21 0.31
CA LEU A 129 12.51 7.36 0.90
C LEU A 129 12.66 7.64 2.40
N VAL A 130 12.96 6.58 3.15
CA VAL A 130 13.37 6.67 4.55
C VAL A 130 14.65 5.87 4.75
N GLY A 131 15.68 6.53 5.27
CA GLY A 131 16.89 5.88 5.76
C GLY A 131 16.76 5.54 7.24
N ILE A 132 17.28 4.39 7.66
CA ILE A 132 17.27 3.94 9.06
C ILE A 132 18.68 3.51 9.41
N GLY A 133 19.28 4.14 10.40
CA GLY A 133 20.54 3.68 10.98
C GLY A 133 20.27 2.91 12.26
N PHE A 134 20.84 1.72 12.42
CA PHE A 134 20.56 0.85 13.58
C PHE A 134 21.80 0.10 14.09
N ASP A 135 22.11 0.24 15.40
CA ASP A 135 23.24 -0.45 16.06
C ASP A 135 22.79 -1.48 17.12
N GLY A 136 21.51 -1.86 17.10
CA GLY A 136 20.92 -2.81 18.05
C GLY A 136 20.46 -2.20 19.38
N GLY A 137 21.11 -1.12 19.84
CA GLY A 137 20.75 -0.41 21.08
C GLY A 137 20.10 0.96 20.84
N ARG A 138 20.35 1.56 19.69
CA ARG A 138 19.90 2.88 19.27
C ARG A 138 19.54 2.87 17.78
N ILE A 139 18.62 3.76 17.43
CA ILE A 139 18.11 3.92 16.07
C ILE A 139 18.00 5.39 15.70
N PHE A 140 18.27 5.74 14.45
CA PHE A 140 17.93 7.06 13.91
C PHE A 140 17.25 6.92 12.55
N PHE A 141 16.55 7.97 12.14
CA PHE A 141 15.80 8.02 10.89
C PHE A 141 16.27 9.20 10.05
N VAL A 142 16.33 9.02 8.73
CA VAL A 142 16.70 10.04 7.75
C VAL A 142 15.56 10.21 6.75
N GLN A 143 15.10 11.44 6.56
CA GLN A 143 14.04 11.76 5.61
C GLN A 143 14.42 12.98 4.78
N PHE A 144 14.01 13.00 3.52
CA PHE A 144 14.16 14.18 2.68
C PHE A 144 13.08 15.22 3.00
N SER A 145 13.48 16.49 3.12
CA SER A 145 12.57 17.59 3.39
C SER A 145 11.52 17.74 2.30
N ARG A 146 10.24 17.76 2.68
CA ARG A 146 9.12 17.94 1.73
C ARG A 146 9.07 19.33 1.09
N THR A 147 9.80 20.29 1.63
CA THR A 147 9.86 21.66 1.10
C THR A 147 11.12 21.91 0.27
N ALA A 148 12.02 20.93 0.15
CA ALA A 148 13.22 21.08 -0.65
C ALA A 148 12.88 20.94 -2.14
N GLU A 149 13.42 21.86 -2.93
CA GLU A 149 13.19 21.94 -4.38
C GLU A 149 14.27 21.21 -5.19
N ALA A 150 15.40 20.90 -4.56
CA ALA A 150 16.55 20.24 -5.15
C ALA A 150 17.09 19.15 -4.23
N LEU A 151 17.77 18.15 -4.83
CA LEU A 151 18.33 16.99 -4.16
C LEU A 151 19.64 17.32 -3.44
N ASP A 152 19.60 18.31 -2.55
CA ASP A 152 20.75 18.76 -1.78
C ASP A 152 20.94 17.88 -0.54
N ARG A 153 22.19 17.54 -0.20
CA ARG A 153 22.50 16.74 1.00
C ARG A 153 21.95 17.36 2.29
N GLN A 154 21.88 18.69 2.37
CA GLN A 154 21.35 19.42 3.53
C GLN A 154 19.82 19.28 3.68
N ALA A 155 19.11 18.87 2.63
CA ALA A 155 17.68 18.62 2.68
C ALA A 155 17.34 17.27 3.34
N PHE A 156 18.33 16.42 3.59
CA PHE A 156 18.15 15.19 4.37
C PHE A 156 18.25 15.50 5.86
N ILE A 157 17.16 15.25 6.56
CA ILE A 157 17.01 15.57 7.98
C ILE A 157 17.12 14.28 8.77
N ARG A 158 18.05 14.26 9.74
CA ARG A 158 18.21 13.18 10.70
C ARG A 158 17.36 13.42 11.94
N HIS A 159 16.67 12.39 12.40
CA HIS A 159 15.95 12.34 13.67
C HIS A 159 16.54 11.24 14.55
N GLY A 160 17.08 11.60 15.71
CA GLY A 160 17.76 10.69 16.63
C GLY A 160 19.28 10.96 16.71
N PRO A 161 20.07 10.02 17.25
CA PRO A 161 19.66 8.65 17.63
C PRO A 161 18.82 8.61 18.89
N TYR A 162 17.84 7.69 18.90
CA TYR A 162 16.98 7.36 20.04
C TYR A 162 17.39 6.00 20.62
N PRO A 163 17.16 5.72 21.91
CA PRO A 163 17.20 4.35 22.42
C PRO A 163 16.24 3.45 21.65
N PHE A 164 16.62 2.18 21.42
CA PHE A 164 15.72 1.22 20.78
C PHE A 164 14.72 0.62 21.79
N ASP A 165 13.66 1.38 22.04
CA ASP A 165 12.54 1.07 22.92
C ASP A 165 11.22 0.84 22.13
N PRO A 166 10.09 0.50 22.79
CA PRO A 166 8.84 0.23 22.08
C PRO A 166 8.34 1.36 21.18
N GLU A 167 8.59 2.64 21.52
CA GLU A 167 8.11 3.77 20.71
C GLU A 167 8.95 3.92 19.42
N SER A 168 10.27 3.81 19.54
CA SER A 168 11.17 3.83 18.38
C SER A 168 10.99 2.59 17.49
N ALA A 169 10.74 1.41 18.07
CA ALA A 169 10.43 0.17 17.35
C ALA A 169 9.09 0.27 16.61
N ARG A 170 8.07 0.89 17.23
CA ARG A 170 6.81 1.21 16.53
C ARG A 170 7.03 2.13 15.35
N THR A 171 7.89 3.14 15.49
CA THR A 171 8.23 4.06 14.40
C THR A 171 8.92 3.30 13.26
N PHE A 172 9.86 2.42 13.58
CA PHE A 172 10.53 1.55 12.60
C PHE A 172 9.55 0.66 11.83
N LEU A 173 8.71 -0.10 12.55
CA LEU A 173 7.68 -0.95 11.93
C LEU A 173 6.66 -0.14 11.11
N THR A 174 6.36 1.09 11.55
CA THR A 174 5.47 2.02 10.83
C THR A 174 6.07 2.41 9.49
N TYR A 175 7.36 2.73 9.43
CA TYR A 175 8.04 3.03 8.17
C TYR A 175 8.09 1.83 7.23
N LEU A 176 8.47 0.64 7.75
CA LEU A 176 8.47 -0.59 6.96
C LEU A 176 7.09 -0.88 6.36
N ARG A 177 6.02 -0.68 7.13
CA ARG A 177 4.65 -0.86 6.62
C ARG A 177 4.24 0.20 5.60
N ALA A 178 4.53 1.47 5.87
CA ALA A 178 4.08 2.58 5.03
C ALA A 178 4.74 2.54 3.64
N LEU A 179 6.00 2.13 3.60
CA LEU A 179 6.87 2.21 2.43
C LEU A 179 7.05 0.89 1.68
N ALA A 180 6.44 -0.19 2.19
CA ALA A 180 6.16 -1.41 1.44
C ALA A 180 4.93 -1.29 0.50
N ARG A 181 4.13 -0.22 0.62
CA ARG A 181 2.93 -0.02 -0.21
C ARG A 181 3.31 0.39 -1.63
N LEU A 182 2.68 -0.23 -2.63
CA LEU A 182 2.87 0.12 -4.03
C LEU A 182 2.45 1.58 -4.28
N PRO A 183 3.24 2.36 -5.05
CA PRO A 183 2.81 3.66 -5.52
C PRO A 183 1.47 3.56 -6.28
N LEU A 184 0.55 4.49 -6.03
CA LEU A 184 -0.71 4.60 -6.79
C LEU A 184 -0.46 5.25 -8.16
N THR A 185 0.45 4.69 -8.95
CA THR A 185 0.65 5.11 -10.35
C THR A 185 -0.33 4.39 -11.27
N ALA A 186 -0.58 4.96 -12.44
CA ALA A 186 -1.46 4.35 -13.44
C ALA A 186 -1.02 2.93 -13.79
N GLU A 187 0.29 2.69 -13.92
CA GLU A 187 0.87 1.38 -14.24
C GLU A 187 0.60 0.35 -13.14
N HIS A 188 0.83 0.70 -11.87
CA HIS A 188 0.61 -0.21 -10.75
C HIS A 188 -0.88 -0.51 -10.52
N LEU A 189 -1.74 0.50 -10.68
CA LEU A 189 -3.19 0.33 -10.60
C LEU A 189 -3.69 -0.57 -11.73
N ALA A 190 -3.25 -0.31 -12.97
CA ALA A 190 -3.59 -1.15 -14.11
C ALA A 190 -3.14 -2.60 -13.86
N ALA A 191 -1.88 -2.82 -13.49
CA ALA A 191 -1.35 -4.16 -13.25
C ALA A 191 -2.11 -4.97 -12.17
N ARG A 192 -2.75 -4.29 -11.20
CA ARG A 192 -3.48 -4.95 -10.10
C ARG A 192 -4.98 -5.07 -10.34
N PHE A 193 -5.58 -4.11 -11.02
CA PHE A 193 -7.04 -3.99 -11.15
C PHE A 193 -7.54 -4.14 -12.58
N GLU A 194 -6.68 -4.58 -13.52
CA GLU A 194 -7.03 -4.81 -14.93
C GLU A 194 -8.00 -5.99 -15.16
N PRO A 195 -8.70 -6.02 -16.31
CA PRO A 195 -9.57 -7.12 -16.70
C PRO A 195 -8.86 -8.46 -16.85
N LYS A 196 -7.54 -8.47 -17.12
CA LYS A 196 -6.74 -9.70 -17.23
C LYS A 196 -6.34 -10.29 -15.87
N GLY A 197 -6.51 -9.52 -14.79
CA GLY A 197 -6.31 -9.99 -13.42
C GLY A 197 -7.44 -10.90 -12.95
N LYS A 198 -7.37 -11.33 -11.68
CA LYS A 198 -8.43 -12.17 -11.09
C LYS A 198 -9.58 -11.36 -10.49
N ILE A 199 -9.25 -10.19 -9.93
CA ILE A 199 -10.19 -9.41 -9.12
C ILE A 199 -11.27 -8.76 -9.99
N ALA A 200 -10.89 -8.12 -11.09
CA ALA A 200 -11.85 -7.40 -11.93
C ALA A 200 -12.90 -8.33 -12.58
N PRO A 201 -12.54 -9.49 -13.17
CA PRO A 201 -13.52 -10.46 -13.65
C PRO A 201 -14.47 -10.96 -12.57
N LEU A 202 -13.95 -11.32 -11.39
CA LEU A 202 -14.78 -11.78 -10.27
C LEU A 202 -15.77 -10.71 -9.80
N ALA A 203 -15.32 -9.46 -9.64
CA ALA A 203 -16.18 -8.38 -9.19
C ALA A 203 -17.25 -8.02 -10.24
N VAL A 204 -16.83 -7.84 -11.50
CA VAL A 204 -17.76 -7.45 -12.58
C VAL A 204 -18.77 -8.54 -12.87
N SER A 205 -18.37 -9.82 -12.88
CA SER A 205 -19.33 -10.92 -13.04
C SER A 205 -20.33 -10.99 -11.89
N ALA A 206 -19.90 -10.77 -10.64
CA ALA A 206 -20.80 -10.70 -9.50
C ALA A 206 -21.78 -9.52 -9.59
N PHE A 207 -21.34 -8.36 -10.10
CA PHE A 207 -22.24 -7.21 -10.33
C PHE A 207 -23.24 -7.48 -11.45
N ALA A 208 -22.82 -8.12 -12.54
CA ALA A 208 -23.71 -8.47 -13.63
C ALA A 208 -24.79 -9.46 -13.16
N ASP A 209 -24.37 -10.50 -12.42
CA ASP A 209 -25.29 -11.48 -11.84
C ASP A 209 -26.28 -10.83 -10.86
N ALA A 210 -25.78 -9.94 -9.99
CA ALA A 210 -26.62 -9.19 -9.06
C ALA A 210 -27.60 -8.25 -9.79
N LEU A 211 -27.17 -7.59 -10.87
CA LEU A 211 -28.03 -6.70 -11.66
C LEU A 211 -29.17 -7.47 -12.36
N GLU A 212 -28.87 -8.66 -12.88
CA GLU A 212 -29.81 -9.53 -13.56
C GLU A 212 -30.81 -10.15 -12.59
N HIS A 213 -30.33 -10.73 -11.50
CA HIS A 213 -31.15 -11.60 -10.64
C HIS A 213 -31.64 -10.93 -9.35
N TRP A 214 -30.84 -10.04 -8.76
CA TRP A 214 -31.05 -9.54 -7.38
C TRP A 214 -31.17 -8.01 -7.31
N GLY A 215 -31.25 -7.35 -8.46
CA GLY A 215 -31.28 -5.90 -8.56
C GLY A 215 -32.57 -5.32 -7.97
N SER A 216 -32.44 -4.43 -7.00
CA SER A 216 -33.60 -3.67 -6.52
C SER A 216 -34.12 -2.73 -7.60
N PRO A 217 -35.40 -2.31 -7.56
CA PRO A 217 -35.93 -1.30 -8.48
C PRO A 217 -35.09 -0.02 -8.53
N ARG A 218 -34.44 0.33 -7.42
CA ARG A 218 -33.53 1.47 -7.31
C ARG A 218 -32.31 1.34 -8.22
N VAL A 219 -31.66 0.17 -8.24
CA VAL A 219 -30.49 -0.08 -9.10
C VAL A 219 -30.87 0.04 -10.57
N ARG A 220 -32.06 -0.43 -10.95
CA ARG A 220 -32.57 -0.29 -12.32
C ARG A 220 -32.85 1.16 -12.70
N VAL A 221 -33.30 2.00 -11.76
CA VAL A 221 -33.42 3.45 -11.99
C VAL A 221 -32.04 4.07 -12.26
N PHE A 222 -31.03 3.76 -11.45
CA PHE A 222 -29.67 4.25 -11.67
C PHE A 222 -29.08 3.80 -13.00
N PHE A 223 -29.24 2.51 -13.35
CA PHE A 223 -28.81 1.98 -14.64
C PHE A 223 -29.47 2.73 -15.81
N ASN A 224 -30.78 2.94 -15.76
CA ASN A 224 -31.51 3.62 -16.84
C ASN A 224 -31.09 5.08 -16.98
N GLU A 225 -30.84 5.77 -15.87
CA GLU A 225 -30.38 7.15 -15.89
C GLU A 225 -28.95 7.26 -16.40
N TRP A 226 -28.05 6.36 -15.96
CA TRP A 226 -26.72 6.21 -16.52
C TRP A 226 -26.78 5.94 -18.03
N LYS A 227 -27.61 4.99 -18.47
CA LYS A 227 -27.81 4.63 -19.89
C LYS A 227 -28.30 5.83 -20.70
N ARG A 228 -29.22 6.63 -20.15
CA ARG A 228 -29.73 7.85 -20.79
C ARG A 228 -28.62 8.88 -21.00
N LEU A 229 -27.85 9.19 -19.95
CA LEU A 229 -26.76 10.18 -20.02
C LEU A 229 -25.62 9.69 -20.92
N PHE A 230 -25.24 8.42 -20.78
CA PHE A 230 -24.21 7.79 -21.60
C PHE A 230 -24.60 7.78 -23.08
N GLY A 231 -25.87 7.47 -23.39
CA GLY A 231 -26.40 7.49 -24.75
C GLY A 231 -26.38 8.88 -25.41
N ILE A 232 -26.55 9.96 -24.63
CA ILE A 232 -26.44 11.34 -25.14
C ILE A 232 -25.01 11.67 -25.56
N VAL A 233 -24.02 11.22 -24.80
CA VAL A 233 -22.59 11.57 -25.02
C VAL A 233 -22.00 10.79 -26.20
N TYR A 234 -22.34 9.52 -26.34
CA TYR A 234 -21.74 8.65 -27.35
C TYR A 234 -22.61 8.43 -28.60
N GLY A 235 -23.81 9.01 -28.63
CA GLY A 235 -24.76 8.93 -29.75
C GLY A 235 -25.46 7.58 -29.89
N GLU A 236 -26.59 7.54 -30.59
CA GLU A 236 -27.36 6.31 -30.88
C GLU A 236 -26.63 5.29 -31.78
N GLN A 237 -25.34 5.45 -32.04
CA GLN A 237 -24.54 4.62 -32.96
C GLN A 237 -24.13 3.24 -32.39
N PHE A 238 -24.65 2.84 -31.24
CA PHE A 238 -24.40 1.51 -30.68
C PHE A 238 -25.18 0.38 -31.37
N GLY A 239 -25.76 0.55 -32.56
CA GLY A 239 -26.67 -0.44 -33.15
C GLY A 239 -26.00 -1.70 -33.74
N ALA A 240 -24.85 -1.58 -34.41
CA ALA A 240 -24.42 -2.60 -35.39
C ALA A 240 -23.02 -3.22 -35.19
N GLN A 241 -22.09 -2.59 -34.44
CA GLN A 241 -20.74 -3.16 -34.16
C GLN A 241 -20.72 -4.08 -32.91
N LYS A 242 -21.90 -4.39 -32.35
CA LYS A 242 -22.12 -4.87 -30.99
C LYS A 242 -21.64 -6.29 -30.68
N SER A 243 -21.74 -7.27 -31.58
CA SER A 243 -21.56 -8.67 -31.15
C SER A 243 -20.11 -8.98 -30.79
N GLU A 244 -19.14 -8.60 -31.61
CA GLU A 244 -17.75 -8.99 -31.40
C GLU A 244 -17.12 -8.25 -30.20
N GLN A 245 -17.40 -6.96 -30.04
CA GLN A 245 -16.90 -6.16 -28.92
C GLN A 245 -17.55 -6.57 -27.59
N ALA A 246 -18.87 -6.82 -27.60
CA ALA A 246 -19.56 -7.33 -26.42
C ALA A 246 -19.09 -8.73 -26.05
N GLN A 247 -18.90 -9.62 -27.04
CA GLN A 247 -18.39 -10.97 -26.80
C GLN A 247 -16.96 -10.96 -26.26
N THR A 248 -16.12 -10.06 -26.77
CA THR A 248 -14.74 -9.85 -26.29
C THR A 248 -14.75 -9.36 -24.85
N LEU A 249 -15.57 -8.35 -24.54
CA LEU A 249 -15.66 -7.79 -23.19
C LEU A 249 -16.24 -8.80 -22.19
N ALA A 250 -17.29 -9.53 -22.58
CA ALA A 250 -17.87 -10.61 -21.79
C ALA A 250 -16.83 -11.71 -21.52
N GLY A 251 -16.02 -12.06 -22.52
CA GLY A 251 -14.91 -13.00 -22.37
C GLY A 251 -13.83 -12.52 -21.39
N LEU A 252 -13.46 -11.23 -21.44
CA LEU A 252 -12.48 -10.65 -20.52
C LEU A 252 -12.94 -10.69 -19.06
N TYR A 253 -14.21 -10.41 -18.80
CA TYR A 253 -14.75 -10.37 -17.44
C TYR A 253 -15.41 -11.68 -17.00
N GLY A 254 -15.42 -12.71 -17.84
CA GLY A 254 -15.99 -14.03 -17.51
C GLY A 254 -17.50 -14.03 -17.34
N VAL A 255 -18.21 -13.16 -18.05
CA VAL A 255 -19.68 -13.00 -17.96
C VAL A 255 -20.35 -13.77 -19.11
N ALA A 256 -21.62 -14.12 -18.95
CA ALA A 256 -22.36 -14.85 -19.98
C ALA A 256 -22.37 -14.07 -21.31
N GLN A 257 -22.14 -14.77 -22.42
CA GLN A 257 -22.10 -14.18 -23.77
C GLN A 257 -23.44 -13.56 -24.21
N GLY A 258 -24.52 -13.82 -23.47
CA GLY A 258 -25.85 -13.23 -23.67
C GLY A 258 -26.14 -11.99 -22.82
N THR A 259 -25.24 -11.59 -21.91
CA THR A 259 -25.41 -10.38 -21.09
C THR A 259 -25.47 -9.13 -21.98
N ASP A 260 -26.42 -8.23 -21.69
CA ASP A 260 -26.53 -6.98 -22.46
C ASP A 260 -25.26 -6.15 -22.33
N PHE A 261 -24.77 -5.63 -23.46
CA PHE A 261 -23.51 -4.90 -23.49
C PHE A 261 -23.53 -3.63 -22.61
N GLN A 262 -24.66 -2.94 -22.53
CA GLN A 262 -24.78 -1.72 -21.73
C GLN A 262 -24.83 -2.06 -20.24
N GLU A 263 -25.52 -3.15 -19.87
CA GLU A 263 -25.50 -3.68 -18.50
C GLU A 263 -24.08 -4.09 -18.08
N LEU A 264 -23.35 -4.78 -18.95
CA LEU A 264 -21.96 -5.13 -18.70
C LEU A 264 -21.08 -3.89 -18.52
N LEU A 265 -21.23 -2.90 -19.38
CA LEU A 265 -20.47 -1.65 -19.29
C LEU A 265 -20.80 -0.87 -18.01
N PHE A 266 -22.06 -0.86 -17.59
CA PHE A 266 -22.48 -0.29 -16.31
C PHE A 266 -21.80 -1.01 -15.13
N CYS A 267 -21.71 -2.34 -15.16
CA CYS A 267 -21.03 -3.13 -14.13
C CYS A 267 -19.52 -2.83 -14.07
N VAL A 268 -18.88 -2.66 -15.24
CA VAL A 268 -17.46 -2.26 -15.33
C VAL A 268 -17.24 -0.87 -14.74
N HIS A 269 -18.09 0.10 -15.06
CA HIS A 269 -17.99 1.43 -14.45
C HIS A 269 -18.25 1.40 -12.94
N THR A 270 -19.20 0.57 -12.49
CA THR A 270 -19.47 0.37 -11.07
C THR A 270 -18.25 -0.18 -10.33
N TYR A 271 -17.54 -1.14 -10.93
CA TYR A 271 -16.29 -1.66 -10.39
C TYR A 271 -15.21 -0.59 -10.23
N PHE A 272 -14.96 0.23 -11.25
CA PHE A 272 -13.96 1.29 -11.15
C PHE A 272 -14.39 2.40 -10.18
N ALA A 273 -15.67 2.74 -10.12
CA ALA A 273 -16.19 3.70 -9.15
C ALA A 273 -15.98 3.21 -7.70
N LEU A 274 -16.31 1.95 -7.42
CA LEU A 274 -16.06 1.34 -6.12
C LEU A 274 -14.58 1.34 -5.76
N LEU A 275 -13.70 0.95 -6.70
CA LEU A 275 -12.26 0.96 -6.49
C LEU A 275 -11.75 2.36 -6.14
N MET A 276 -12.18 3.39 -6.88
CA MET A 276 -11.79 4.78 -6.62
C MET A 276 -12.26 5.26 -5.25
N LYS A 277 -13.47 4.90 -4.83
CA LYS A 277 -14.00 5.19 -3.49
C LYS A 277 -13.16 4.54 -2.39
N LEU A 278 -12.80 3.27 -2.54
CA LEU A 278 -11.95 2.57 -1.58
C LEU A 278 -10.54 3.17 -1.49
N ILE A 279 -9.94 3.55 -2.62
CA ILE A 279 -8.64 4.24 -2.64
C ILE A 279 -8.75 5.59 -1.93
N ALA A 280 -9.79 6.38 -2.20
CA ALA A 280 -10.01 7.66 -1.53
C ALA A 280 -10.17 7.50 -0.02
N ALA A 281 -10.99 6.54 0.42
CA ALA A 281 -11.20 6.22 1.83
C ALA A 281 -9.89 5.79 2.53
N GLU A 282 -9.08 4.97 1.87
CA GLU A 282 -7.76 4.54 2.38
C GLU A 282 -6.81 5.74 2.51
N LEU A 283 -6.67 6.56 1.47
CA LEU A 283 -5.78 7.73 1.47
C LEU A 283 -6.13 8.74 2.56
N ILE A 284 -7.43 8.95 2.77
CA ILE A 284 -7.92 9.85 3.80
C ILE A 284 -7.63 9.27 5.20
N THR A 285 -7.85 7.97 5.40
CA THR A 285 -7.56 7.29 6.67
C THR A 285 -6.06 7.35 7.02
N LEU A 286 -5.19 7.22 6.01
CA LEU A 286 -3.74 7.33 6.16
C LEU A 286 -3.25 8.74 6.53
N LYS A 287 -3.99 9.80 6.16
CA LYS A 287 -3.61 11.19 6.49
C LYS A 287 -3.87 11.54 7.96
N ASP A 288 -4.95 11.02 8.54
CA ASP A 288 -5.43 11.43 9.88
C ASP A 288 -4.88 10.56 11.02
N SER A 289 -4.44 9.34 10.72
CA SER A 289 -3.90 8.40 11.69
C SER A 289 -2.40 8.24 11.47
N SER A 290 -1.66 7.85 12.52
CA SER A 290 -0.36 7.20 12.32
C SER A 290 -0.52 6.16 11.21
N PHE A 291 0.51 5.92 10.37
CA PHE A 291 0.42 4.91 9.30
C PHE A 291 0.01 3.50 9.83
N ALA A 292 -0.07 3.35 11.16
CA ALA A 292 -1.15 2.74 11.97
C ALA A 292 -2.30 1.99 11.28
N THR A 293 -3.19 2.74 10.63
CA THR A 293 -4.52 2.24 10.28
C THR A 293 -4.77 2.18 8.78
N SER A 294 -5.48 1.15 8.35
CA SER A 294 -5.94 0.93 6.98
C SER A 294 -7.44 0.73 7.00
N PHE A 295 -8.15 1.45 6.14
CA PHE A 295 -9.59 1.31 5.95
C PHE A 295 -9.91 -0.03 5.28
N CYS A 296 -9.20 -0.37 4.21
CA CYS A 296 -9.40 -1.61 3.49
C CYS A 296 -9.13 -2.84 4.37
N HIS A 297 -8.14 -2.78 5.26
CA HIS A 297 -7.87 -3.87 6.20
C HIS A 297 -9.03 -4.11 7.20
N GLN A 298 -9.78 -3.07 7.56
CA GLN A 298 -10.95 -3.23 8.42
C GLN A 298 -12.09 -3.93 7.67
N LEU A 299 -12.29 -3.60 6.40
CA LEU A 299 -13.32 -4.23 5.55
C LEU A 299 -13.09 -5.75 5.41
N THR A 300 -11.85 -6.19 5.22
CA THR A 300 -11.54 -7.62 5.02
C THR A 300 -11.81 -8.49 6.25
N HIS A 301 -11.88 -7.89 7.44
CA HIS A 301 -12.11 -8.58 8.71
C HIS A 301 -13.49 -8.29 9.30
N ALA A 302 -14.33 -7.53 8.61
CA ALA A 302 -15.67 -7.21 9.07
C ALA A 302 -16.60 -8.41 8.95
N SER A 303 -17.56 -8.53 9.88
CA SER A 303 -18.71 -9.43 9.71
C SER A 303 -19.54 -9.00 8.49
N GLN A 304 -20.43 -9.85 7.98
CA GLN A 304 -21.28 -9.50 6.84
C GLN A 304 -22.08 -8.20 7.06
N ASP A 305 -22.65 -8.03 8.25
CA ASP A 305 -23.38 -6.80 8.61
C ASP A 305 -22.44 -5.61 8.76
N GLY A 306 -21.26 -5.81 9.34
CA GLY A 306 -20.22 -4.78 9.47
C GLY A 306 -19.71 -4.30 8.12
N LEU A 307 -19.44 -5.23 7.20
CA LEU A 307 -19.02 -4.95 5.83
C LEU A 307 -20.09 -4.13 5.10
N ARG A 308 -21.36 -4.54 5.20
CA ARG A 308 -22.47 -3.81 4.59
C ARG A 308 -22.59 -2.39 5.16
N ALA A 309 -22.48 -2.23 6.47
CA ALA A 309 -22.54 -0.91 7.11
C ALA A 309 -21.38 0.00 6.67
N GLN A 310 -20.15 -0.52 6.62
CA GLN A 310 -18.98 0.25 6.18
C GLN A 310 -19.05 0.62 4.70
N LEU A 311 -19.48 -0.30 3.83
CA LEU A 311 -19.71 0.01 2.41
C LEU A 311 -20.83 1.05 2.23
N THR A 312 -21.89 0.96 3.03
CA THR A 312 -22.97 1.97 3.02
C THR A 312 -22.42 3.35 3.41
N GLU A 313 -21.55 3.42 4.42
CA GLU A 313 -20.92 4.68 4.82
C GLU A 313 -20.02 5.26 3.71
N VAL A 314 -19.33 4.41 2.96
CA VAL A 314 -18.57 4.81 1.77
C VAL A 314 -19.50 5.39 0.71
N GLU A 315 -20.59 4.69 0.39
CA GLU A 315 -21.55 5.07 -0.65
C GLU A 315 -22.39 6.30 -0.31
N ASP A 316 -22.71 6.53 0.96
CA ASP A 316 -23.40 7.73 1.42
C ASP A 316 -22.45 8.93 1.55
N GLY A 317 -21.16 8.70 1.40
CA GLY A 317 -20.11 9.70 1.52
C GLY A 317 -19.78 10.08 2.96
N GLY A 318 -20.26 9.32 3.94
CA GLY A 318 -20.04 9.56 5.37
C GLY A 318 -18.56 9.55 5.73
N VAL A 319 -17.76 8.67 5.11
CA VAL A 319 -16.30 8.59 5.31
C VAL A 319 -15.62 9.92 4.95
N TYR A 320 -16.10 10.61 3.91
CA TYR A 320 -15.54 11.85 3.39
C TYR A 320 -16.12 13.09 4.10
N ALA A 321 -17.42 13.09 4.36
CA ALA A 321 -18.13 14.20 5.00
C ALA A 321 -17.67 14.44 6.44
N LYS A 322 -17.37 13.36 7.19
CA LYS A 322 -16.74 13.44 8.53
C LYS A 322 -15.41 14.20 8.54
N ARG A 323 -14.82 14.44 7.37
CA ARG A 323 -13.50 15.05 7.18
C ARG A 323 -13.55 16.30 6.30
N GLY A 324 -14.71 16.96 6.25
CA GLY A 324 -14.88 18.24 5.58
C GLY A 324 -14.97 18.17 4.06
N VAL A 325 -14.96 16.98 3.46
CA VAL A 325 -15.21 16.81 2.02
C VAL A 325 -16.70 16.56 1.83
N SER A 326 -17.44 17.64 1.57
CA SER A 326 -18.84 17.57 1.16
C SER A 326 -18.97 17.24 -0.32
N ASN A 327 -20.08 16.60 -0.71
CA ASN A 327 -20.48 16.39 -2.10
C ASN A 327 -19.51 15.55 -2.95
N PHE A 328 -18.60 14.78 -2.33
CA PHE A 328 -17.66 13.91 -3.05
C PHE A 328 -18.36 12.92 -4.00
N LEU A 329 -19.54 12.45 -3.62
CA LEU A 329 -20.34 11.48 -4.38
C LEU A 329 -21.62 12.08 -4.98
N GLU A 330 -21.74 13.42 -5.04
CA GLU A 330 -22.93 14.07 -5.58
C GLU A 330 -23.08 13.73 -7.08
N GLY A 331 -24.26 13.23 -7.46
CA GLY A 331 -24.57 12.86 -8.85
C GLY A 331 -24.03 11.49 -9.31
N ASP A 332 -23.52 10.65 -8.40
CA ASP A 332 -23.04 9.30 -8.73
C ASP A 332 -24.19 8.29 -8.93
N PHE A 333 -24.08 7.45 -9.96
CA PHE A 333 -25.02 6.38 -10.31
C PHE A 333 -24.55 4.99 -9.85
N PHE A 334 -23.34 4.87 -9.32
CA PHE A 334 -22.68 3.60 -9.04
C PHE A 334 -22.74 3.20 -7.55
N ARG A 335 -23.96 3.20 -6.96
CA ARG A 335 -24.22 2.92 -5.54
C ARG A 335 -25.12 1.70 -5.31
#